data_AF-A0A8J4BY80-F1
#
_entry.id   AF-A0A8J4BY80-F1
#
_cell.length_a   1.000
_cell.length_b   1.000
_cell.length_c   1.000
_cell.angle_alpha   90.00
_cell.angle_beta   90.00
_cell.angle_gamma   90.00
#
_symmetry.space_group_name_H-M   'P 1'
#
loop_
_entity.id
_entity.type
_entity.pdbx_description
1 polymer ?
#
loop_
_entity_poly.entity_id
_entity_poly.type
_entity_poly.pdbx_seq_one_letter_code
_entity_poly.pdbx_strand_id
1 'polypeptide(L)'
;MCQARGATTPLAPRNPLADLSAGLFGTGNDVAEERDPITPFTLYGTSFKKYLIEQLQGEKIISRSKGFTVNACVGAVEVTQETPQFQGLPTGDKALYAKNRVCRKSEGQDLKETCRSACESACTASLEIYGQQVTQESGFTLLASDKARMARSCTRNCSYECGKPGKAFDFVIPYRR
;
A
#
# COMPACT_ATOMS: atom_id res chain seq x y z
N MET A 1 31.32 52.30 57.88
CA MET A 1 30.00 52.11 57.25
C MET A 1 30.01 50.79 56.47
N CYS A 2 29.09 49.87 56.85
CA CYS A 2 28.55 48.67 56.18
C CYS A 2 29.53 47.65 55.52
N GLN A 3 29.67 46.39 56.00
CA GLN A 3 28.78 45.21 55.79
C GLN A 3 28.56 44.86 54.30
N ALA A 4 28.54 43.62 53.78
CA ALA A 4 28.72 42.26 54.28
C ALA A 4 28.77 41.28 53.06
N ARG A 5 29.50 40.16 53.21
CA ARG A 5 29.14 38.75 52.94
C ARG A 5 28.51 38.29 51.59
N GLY A 6 29.22 37.34 50.99
CA GLY A 6 28.78 36.05 50.40
C GLY A 6 27.33 35.85 49.93
N ALA A 7 27.19 35.48 48.66
CA ALA A 7 25.99 34.88 48.10
C ALA A 7 26.28 33.43 47.70
N THR A 8 25.85 32.52 48.57
CA THR A 8 25.73 31.09 48.37
C THR A 8 24.72 30.81 47.25
N THR A 9 25.10 30.03 46.25
CA THR A 9 24.20 29.54 45.19
C THR A 9 23.15 28.60 45.82
N PRO A 10 21.84 28.89 45.76
CA PRO A 10 20.83 27.91 46.13
C PRO A 10 20.58 26.99 44.93
N LEU A 11 20.87 25.70 45.09
CA LEU A 11 20.39 24.63 44.23
C LEU A 11 18.85 24.69 44.21
N ALA A 12 18.29 24.99 43.04
CA ALA A 12 16.86 24.94 42.82
C ALA A 12 16.32 23.51 43.08
N PRO A 13 15.11 23.38 43.65
CA PRO A 13 14.54 22.10 44.00
C PRO A 13 14.26 21.26 42.74
N ARG A 14 14.78 20.03 42.70
CA ARG A 14 14.38 19.02 41.73
C ARG A 14 12.90 18.70 41.97
N ASN A 15 12.06 19.13 41.04
CA ASN A 15 10.66 18.70 40.99
C ASN A 15 10.61 17.21 40.60
N PRO A 16 10.19 16.29 41.50
CA PRO A 16 10.17 14.86 41.22
C PRO A 16 9.10 14.44 40.20
N LEU A 17 8.30 15.39 39.70
CA LEU A 17 7.30 15.17 38.65
C LEU A 17 7.87 15.26 37.22
N ALA A 18 9.09 15.80 37.04
CA ALA A 18 9.73 15.86 35.72
C ALA A 18 10.37 14.52 35.29
N ASP A 19 10.67 13.63 36.24
CA ASP A 19 11.30 12.32 35.94
C ASP A 19 10.29 11.21 35.63
N LEU A 20 8.99 11.44 35.81
CA LEU A 20 7.94 10.47 35.46
C LEU A 20 7.45 10.59 34.01
N SER A 21 7.95 11.57 33.25
CA SER A 21 7.65 11.72 31.81
C SER A 21 8.76 11.21 30.89
N ALA A 22 9.84 10.65 31.43
CA ALA A 22 11.03 10.26 30.67
C ALA A 22 11.18 8.75 30.41
N GLY A 23 10.12 7.94 30.58
CA GLY A 23 10.16 6.54 30.19
C GLY A 23 8.77 5.97 29.99
N LEU A 24 8.34 5.85 28.73
CA LEU A 24 7.73 4.63 28.14
C LEU A 24 7.10 4.84 26.75
N PHE A 25 6.95 6.07 26.24
CA PHE A 25 6.36 6.29 24.91
C PHE A 25 7.23 7.22 24.07
N GLY A 26 7.62 6.73 22.89
CA GLY A 26 8.64 7.31 22.03
C GLY A 26 8.37 8.74 21.60
N THR A 27 9.36 9.60 21.83
CA THR A 27 9.53 10.88 21.16
C THR A 27 9.80 10.66 19.68
N GLY A 28 8.83 10.99 18.83
CA GLY A 28 9.00 11.05 17.39
C GLY A 28 7.94 11.91 16.74
N ASN A 29 8.02 13.24 16.88
CA ASN A 29 7.37 14.24 16.01
C ASN A 29 5.99 13.86 15.44
N ASP A 30 5.06 13.40 16.27
CA ASP A 30 3.66 13.25 15.87
C ASP A 30 2.98 14.64 15.97
N VAL A 31 3.29 15.50 15.01
CA VAL A 31 2.20 16.33 14.47
C VAL A 31 1.30 15.31 13.79
N ALA A 32 0.34 14.79 14.53
CA ALA A 32 -0.72 13.97 13.96
C ALA A 32 -1.38 14.84 12.89
N GLU A 33 -0.94 14.70 11.63
CA GLU A 33 -1.71 15.19 10.49
C GLU A 33 -3.12 14.69 10.73
N GLU A 34 -4.05 15.63 10.92
CA GLU A 34 -5.46 15.34 11.14
C GLU A 34 -5.91 14.54 9.92
N ARG A 35 -5.91 13.21 10.05
CA ARG A 35 -6.12 12.33 8.92
C ARG A 35 -7.57 12.49 8.49
N ASP A 36 -7.75 12.95 7.26
CA ASP A 36 -9.05 13.02 6.62
C ASP A 36 -9.83 11.71 6.86
N PRO A 37 -11.14 11.79 7.13
CA PRO A 37 -11.97 10.62 7.43
C PRO A 37 -12.28 9.82 6.15
N ILE A 38 -11.25 9.27 5.51
CA ILE A 38 -11.36 8.44 4.30
C ILE A 38 -11.94 7.08 4.68
N THR A 39 -13.01 6.68 3.99
CA THR A 39 -13.65 5.37 4.18
C THR A 39 -12.60 4.25 4.07
N PRO A 40 -12.57 3.30 5.02
CA PRO A 40 -11.68 2.15 4.89
C PRO A 40 -11.95 1.39 3.60
N PHE A 41 -10.87 0.93 2.96
CA PHE A 41 -10.93 0.19 1.71
C PHE A 41 -9.94 -0.96 1.72
N THR A 42 -10.16 -1.93 0.84
CA THR A 42 -9.32 -3.09 0.66
C THR A 42 -8.86 -3.15 -0.79
N LEU A 43 -7.56 -3.33 -1.02
CA LEU A 43 -7.06 -3.66 -2.35
C LEU A 43 -7.19 -5.17 -2.57
N TYR A 44 -7.96 -5.55 -3.58
CA TYR A 44 -8.01 -6.90 -4.09
C TYR A 44 -7.19 -6.97 -5.37
N GLY A 45 -6.40 -8.01 -5.51
CA GLY A 45 -5.61 -8.20 -6.72
C GLY A 45 -5.44 -9.65 -7.11
N THR A 46 -5.20 -9.83 -8.40
CA THR A 46 -4.88 -11.11 -9.02
C THR A 46 -3.63 -10.96 -9.86
N SER A 47 -2.79 -11.99 -9.86
CA SER A 47 -1.60 -12.07 -10.69
C SER A 47 -1.65 -13.35 -11.51
N PHE A 48 -1.41 -13.23 -12.81
CA PHE A 48 -1.38 -14.34 -13.73
C PHE A 48 -0.04 -14.36 -14.45
N LYS A 49 0.62 -15.52 -14.48
CA LYS A 49 1.91 -15.68 -15.16
C LYS A 49 1.88 -16.76 -16.23
N LYS A 50 2.56 -16.48 -17.34
CA LYS A 50 2.88 -17.39 -18.42
C LYS A 50 4.40 -17.54 -18.53
N TYR A 51 4.87 -18.74 -18.87
CA TYR A 51 6.28 -19.09 -19.04
C TYR A 51 6.78 -18.89 -20.48
N LEU A 52 6.09 -18.04 -21.23
CA LEU A 52 6.38 -17.69 -22.62
C LEU A 52 6.04 -16.22 -22.80
N ILE A 53 6.82 -15.56 -23.68
CA ILE A 53 6.52 -14.22 -24.16
C ILE A 53 5.89 -14.35 -25.54
N GLU A 54 4.64 -13.91 -25.68
CA GLU A 54 3.90 -13.95 -26.94
C GLU A 54 4.02 -12.58 -27.62
N GLN A 55 4.73 -12.52 -28.76
CA GLN A 55 4.80 -11.32 -29.57
C GLN A 55 3.60 -11.27 -30.51
N LEU A 56 2.80 -10.20 -30.40
CA LEU A 56 1.56 -9.99 -31.15
C LEU A 56 1.77 -8.92 -32.24
N GLN A 57 1.26 -9.16 -33.46
CA GLN A 57 0.94 -8.11 -34.46
C GLN A 57 -0.57 -8.01 -34.51
N GLY A 58 -1.12 -6.92 -33.97
CA GLY A 58 -2.58 -6.81 -33.81
C GLY A 58 -3.10 -7.95 -32.94
N GLU A 59 -3.99 -8.78 -33.49
CA GLU A 59 -4.59 -9.92 -32.80
C GLU A 59 -3.86 -11.26 -33.03
N LYS A 60 -2.85 -11.28 -33.91
CA LYS A 60 -2.16 -12.53 -34.30
C LYS A 60 -0.82 -12.69 -33.57
N ILE A 61 -0.60 -13.88 -33.01
CA ILE A 61 0.69 -14.26 -32.41
C ILE A 61 1.68 -14.53 -33.55
N ILE A 62 2.73 -13.71 -33.65
CA ILE A 62 3.78 -13.83 -34.69
C ILE A 62 4.89 -14.75 -34.21
N SER A 63 5.26 -14.65 -32.94
CA SER A 63 6.38 -15.40 -32.39
C SER A 63 6.16 -15.68 -30.90
N ARG A 64 6.79 -16.75 -30.43
CA ARG A 64 6.88 -17.08 -29.00
C ARG A 64 8.34 -17.16 -28.65
N SER A 65 8.75 -16.38 -27.65
CA SER A 65 10.11 -16.40 -27.12
C SER A 65 10.10 -16.95 -25.70
N LYS A 66 11.25 -17.53 -25.31
CA LYS A 66 11.46 -17.98 -23.94
C LYS A 66 11.51 -16.74 -23.04
N GLY A 67 10.78 -16.79 -21.92
CA GLY A 67 10.70 -15.72 -20.95
C GLY A 67 9.43 -15.83 -20.12
N PHE A 68 9.13 -14.81 -19.33
CA PHE A 68 7.97 -14.75 -18.48
C PHE A 68 7.09 -13.58 -18.89
N THR A 69 5.79 -13.83 -18.94
CA THR A 69 4.78 -12.77 -19.05
C THR A 69 3.97 -12.78 -17.77
N VAL A 70 3.92 -11.66 -17.06
CA VAL A 70 3.09 -11.50 -15.86
C VAL A 70 2.06 -10.42 -16.13
N ASN A 71 0.80 -10.71 -15.80
CA ASN A 71 -0.29 -9.76 -15.78
C ASN A 71 -0.80 -9.63 -14.34
N ALA A 72 -0.72 -8.44 -13.76
CA ALA A 72 -1.22 -8.14 -12.43
C ALA A 72 -2.40 -7.18 -12.54
N CYS A 73 -3.53 -7.55 -11.94
CA CYS A 73 -4.72 -6.72 -11.86
C CYS A 73 -4.98 -6.35 -10.40
N VAL A 74 -5.23 -5.07 -10.11
CA VAL A 74 -5.49 -4.57 -8.75
C VAL A 74 -6.65 -3.59 -8.79
N GLY A 75 -7.55 -3.68 -7.80
CA GLY A 75 -8.63 -2.73 -7.61
C GLY A 75 -8.92 -2.48 -6.13
N ALA A 76 -9.29 -1.25 -5.82
CA ALA A 76 -9.76 -0.86 -4.50
C ALA A 76 -11.27 -1.12 -4.38
N VAL A 77 -11.68 -1.70 -3.25
CA VAL A 77 -13.08 -1.91 -2.87
C VAL A 77 -13.29 -1.29 -1.51
N GLU A 78 -14.29 -0.45 -1.38
CA GLU A 78 -14.63 0.20 -0.11
C GLU A 78 -15.45 -0.74 0.77
N VAL A 79 -15.36 -0.58 2.09
CA VAL A 79 -16.15 -1.39 3.04
C VAL A 79 -17.66 -1.26 2.79
N THR A 80 -18.12 -0.11 2.30
CA THR A 80 -19.53 0.12 1.90
C THR A 80 -19.99 -0.78 0.76
N GLN A 81 -19.06 -1.31 -0.04
CA GLN A 81 -19.31 -2.20 -1.16
C GLN A 81 -19.17 -3.69 -0.77
N GLU A 82 -18.62 -3.99 0.41
CA GLU A 82 -18.44 -5.34 0.94
C GLU A 82 -19.76 -5.89 1.54
N THR A 83 -20.73 -6.23 0.70
CA THR A 83 -21.97 -6.88 1.13
C THR A 83 -21.73 -8.30 1.69
N PRO A 84 -22.66 -8.91 2.45
CA PRO A 84 -22.53 -10.31 2.89
C PRO A 84 -22.32 -11.29 1.74
N GLN A 85 -22.93 -11.01 0.58
CA GLN A 85 -22.72 -11.80 -0.65
C GLN A 85 -21.29 -11.62 -1.18
N PHE A 86 -20.73 -10.41 -1.09
CA PHE A 86 -19.35 -10.14 -1.46
C PHE A 86 -18.38 -10.92 -0.58
N GLN A 87 -18.62 -11.03 0.73
CA GLN A 87 -17.74 -11.76 1.64
C GLN A 87 -17.60 -13.24 1.29
N GLY A 88 -18.67 -13.86 0.78
CA GLY A 88 -18.69 -15.26 0.33
C GLY A 88 -17.94 -15.54 -0.98
N LEU A 89 -17.51 -14.50 -1.72
CA LEU A 89 -16.82 -14.69 -3.00
C LEU A 89 -15.34 -15.06 -2.82
N PRO A 90 -14.77 -15.85 -3.75
CA PRO A 90 -13.34 -16.04 -3.88
C PRO A 90 -12.60 -14.70 -4.05
N THR A 91 -11.38 -14.61 -3.53
CA THR A 91 -10.57 -13.38 -3.60
C THR A 91 -10.35 -12.91 -5.04
N GLY A 92 -10.09 -13.82 -5.98
CA GLY A 92 -9.93 -13.48 -7.39
C GLY A 92 -11.17 -12.87 -8.02
N ASP A 93 -12.36 -13.32 -7.60
CA ASP A 93 -13.63 -12.77 -8.05
C ASP A 93 -13.91 -11.42 -7.40
N LYS A 94 -13.55 -11.22 -6.13
CA LYS A 94 -13.65 -9.92 -5.45
C LYS A 94 -12.91 -8.81 -6.19
N ALA A 95 -11.75 -9.13 -6.79
CA ALA A 95 -11.01 -8.19 -7.61
C ALA A 95 -11.77 -7.74 -8.87
N LEU A 96 -12.74 -8.53 -9.38
CA LEU A 96 -13.58 -8.15 -10.54
C LEU A 96 -14.63 -7.11 -10.19
N TYR A 97 -15.06 -7.01 -8.92
CA TYR A 97 -16.08 -6.06 -8.48
C TYR A 97 -15.53 -4.66 -8.21
N ALA A 98 -14.20 -4.50 -8.16
CA ALA A 98 -13.58 -3.19 -8.06
C ALA A 98 -13.85 -2.39 -9.34
N LYS A 99 -14.66 -1.33 -9.23
CA LYS A 99 -15.07 -0.46 -10.37
C LYS A 99 -13.88 0.02 -11.21
N ASN A 100 -12.75 0.29 -10.56
CA ASN A 100 -11.55 0.86 -11.17
C ASN A 100 -10.37 -0.12 -11.13
N ARG A 101 -10.60 -1.36 -11.55
CA ARG A 101 -9.54 -2.38 -11.64
C ARG A 101 -8.52 -2.01 -12.71
N VAL A 102 -7.26 -1.92 -12.33
CA VAL A 102 -6.13 -1.66 -13.23
C VAL A 102 -5.37 -2.95 -13.47
N CYS A 103 -5.18 -3.32 -14.74
CA CYS A 103 -4.33 -4.44 -15.13
C CYS A 103 -3.05 -3.94 -15.82
N ARG A 104 -1.90 -4.45 -15.38
CA ARG A 104 -0.59 -4.16 -15.97
C ARG A 104 0.12 -5.45 -16.32
N LYS A 105 0.69 -5.44 -17.52
CA LYS A 105 1.45 -6.55 -18.07
C LYS A 105 2.93 -6.18 -18.07
N SER A 106 3.78 -7.10 -17.64
CA SER A 106 5.23 -7.02 -17.79
C SER A 106 5.75 -8.31 -18.42
N GLU A 107 6.82 -8.17 -19.20
CA GLU A 107 7.52 -9.29 -19.83
C GLU A 107 9.01 -9.20 -19.50
N GLY A 108 9.68 -10.35 -19.33
CA GLY A 108 11.09 -10.36 -18.97
C GLY A 108 11.69 -11.76 -18.89
N GLN A 109 13.01 -11.83 -18.76
CA GLN A 109 13.74 -13.09 -18.63
C GLN A 109 13.83 -13.58 -17.18
N ASP A 110 13.81 -12.66 -16.21
CA ASP A 110 13.78 -12.98 -14.79
C ASP A 110 12.36 -12.92 -14.24
N LEU A 111 11.88 -14.02 -13.66
CA LEU A 111 10.51 -14.11 -13.13
C LEU A 111 10.28 -13.11 -11.99
N LYS A 112 11.25 -12.95 -11.09
CA LYS A 112 11.09 -12.15 -9.87
C LYS A 112 10.98 -10.66 -10.22
N GLU A 113 11.82 -10.19 -11.13
CA GLU A 113 11.79 -8.83 -11.65
C GLU A 113 10.52 -8.58 -12.47
N THR A 114 10.12 -9.52 -13.33
CA THR A 114 8.89 -9.40 -14.13
C THR A 114 7.65 -9.32 -13.23
N CYS A 115 7.58 -10.16 -12.19
CA CYS A 115 6.54 -10.09 -11.17
C CYS A 115 6.54 -8.72 -10.45
N ARG A 116 7.70 -8.26 -9.98
CA ARG A 116 7.82 -6.98 -9.28
C ARG A 116 7.34 -5.82 -10.16
N SER A 117 7.80 -5.75 -11.41
CA SER A 117 7.45 -4.70 -12.37
C SER A 117 5.94 -4.64 -12.62
N ALA A 118 5.30 -5.79 -12.94
CA ALA A 118 3.85 -5.84 -13.16
C ALA A 118 3.07 -5.41 -11.91
N CYS A 119 3.45 -5.93 -10.74
CA CYS A 119 2.81 -5.63 -9.47
C CYS A 119 2.98 -4.17 -9.05
N GLU A 120 4.17 -3.59 -9.17
CA GLU A 120 4.45 -2.20 -8.84
C GLU A 120 3.63 -1.24 -9.70
N SER A 121 3.61 -1.49 -11.01
CA SER A 121 2.82 -0.69 -11.95
C SER A 121 1.32 -0.78 -11.66
N ALA A 122 0.79 -1.98 -11.39
CA ALA A 122 -0.64 -2.18 -11.11
C ALA A 122 -1.07 -1.55 -9.78
N CYS A 123 -0.30 -1.79 -8.71
CA CYS A 123 -0.60 -1.27 -7.37
C CYS A 123 -0.55 0.26 -7.33
N THR A 124 0.47 0.88 -7.93
CA THR A 124 0.63 2.34 -7.93
C THR A 124 -0.50 3.00 -8.73
N ALA A 125 -0.76 2.51 -9.94
CA ALA A 125 -1.84 3.05 -10.77
C ALA A 125 -3.23 2.86 -10.14
N SER A 126 -3.49 1.72 -9.49
CA SER A 126 -4.76 1.49 -8.79
C SER A 126 -4.98 2.49 -7.63
N LEU A 127 -3.93 2.76 -6.85
CA LEU A 127 -3.99 3.73 -5.75
C LEU A 127 -4.06 5.18 -6.21
N GLU A 128 -3.46 5.52 -7.34
CA GLU A 128 -3.60 6.84 -7.96
C GLU A 128 -5.04 7.09 -8.40
N ILE A 129 -5.64 6.13 -9.12
CA ILE A 129 -7.03 6.24 -9.56
C ILE A 129 -7.99 6.28 -8.36
N TYR A 130 -7.79 5.40 -7.37
CA TYR A 130 -8.60 5.43 -6.16
C TYR A 130 -8.45 6.76 -5.40
N GLY A 131 -7.22 7.26 -5.26
CA GLY A 131 -6.97 8.54 -4.62
C GLY A 131 -7.66 9.71 -5.33
N GLN A 132 -7.68 9.72 -6.67
CA GLN A 132 -8.41 10.71 -7.45
C GLN A 132 -9.93 10.58 -7.25
N GLN A 133 -10.44 9.35 -7.23
CA GLN A 133 -11.86 9.07 -7.01
C GLN A 133 -12.32 9.57 -5.62
N VAL A 134 -11.58 9.23 -4.56
CA VAL A 134 -11.89 9.70 -3.20
C VAL A 134 -11.92 11.22 -3.12
N THR A 135 -10.95 11.89 -3.75
CA THR A 135 -10.92 13.36 -3.78
C THR A 135 -12.09 13.95 -4.56
N GLN A 136 -12.53 13.32 -5.65
CA GLN A 136 -13.70 13.77 -6.41
C GLN A 136 -15.02 13.53 -5.68
N GLU A 137 -15.16 12.39 -4.99
CA GLU A 137 -16.43 11.98 -4.36
C GLU A 137 -16.63 12.60 -2.98
N SER A 138 -15.55 12.76 -2.21
CA SER A 138 -15.62 13.20 -0.80
C SER A 138 -14.95 14.54 -0.53
N GLY A 139 -14.11 15.04 -1.44
CA GLY A 139 -13.26 16.22 -1.22
C GLY A 139 -12.00 15.93 -0.40
N PHE A 140 -11.86 14.74 0.19
CA PHE A 140 -10.72 14.35 1.00
C PHE A 140 -9.56 13.80 0.16
N THR A 141 -8.33 13.98 0.63
CA THR A 141 -7.15 13.53 -0.11
C THR A 141 -6.45 12.40 0.63
N LEU A 142 -6.28 11.25 -0.04
CA LEU A 142 -5.45 10.18 0.49
C LEU A 142 -3.98 10.66 0.56
N LEU A 143 -3.47 10.74 1.79
CA LEU A 143 -2.12 11.21 2.11
C LEU A 143 -1.07 10.49 1.27
N ALA A 144 -0.06 11.23 0.82
CA ALA A 144 1.02 10.67 0.01
C ALA A 144 1.80 9.57 0.76
N SER A 145 1.95 9.72 2.07
CA SER A 145 2.55 8.73 2.97
C SER A 145 1.77 7.41 2.99
N ASP A 146 0.43 7.49 3.07
CA ASP A 146 -0.45 6.32 3.04
C ASP A 146 -0.49 5.66 1.67
N LYS A 147 -0.54 6.44 0.58
CA LYS A 147 -0.39 5.91 -0.79
C LYS A 147 0.91 5.14 -0.94
N ALA A 148 2.03 5.70 -0.52
CA ALA A 148 3.33 5.05 -0.62
C ALA A 148 3.41 3.79 0.25
N ARG A 149 2.85 3.82 1.46
CA ARG A 149 2.77 2.66 2.36
C ARG A 149 1.95 1.52 1.73
N MET A 150 0.77 1.84 1.21
CA MET A 150 -0.12 0.89 0.56
C MET A 150 0.49 0.32 -0.71
N ALA A 151 1.09 1.15 -1.56
CA ALA A 151 1.78 0.72 -2.78
C ALA A 151 2.89 -0.29 -2.45
N ARG A 152 3.77 0.03 -1.50
CA ARG A 152 4.85 -0.89 -1.06
C ARG A 152 4.30 -2.22 -0.53
N SER A 153 3.26 -2.18 0.29
CA SER A 153 2.64 -3.40 0.85
C SER A 153 2.02 -4.27 -0.26
N CYS A 154 1.29 -3.63 -1.18
CA CYS A 154 0.66 -4.26 -2.33
C CYS A 154 1.69 -4.91 -3.26
N THR A 155 2.74 -4.17 -3.65
CA THR A 155 3.79 -4.68 -4.51
C THR A 155 4.53 -5.85 -3.87
N ARG A 156 4.83 -5.77 -2.56
CA ARG A 156 5.51 -6.86 -1.85
C ARG A 156 4.69 -8.13 -1.84
N ASN A 157 3.41 -8.06 -1.46
CA ASN A 157 2.55 -9.25 -1.41
C ASN A 157 2.26 -9.80 -2.80
N CYS A 158 1.93 -8.94 -3.77
CA CYS A 158 1.71 -9.34 -5.16
C CYS A 158 2.94 -10.06 -5.75
N SER A 159 4.14 -9.48 -5.57
CA SER A 159 5.38 -10.08 -6.11
C SER A 159 5.76 -11.37 -5.40
N TYR A 160 5.52 -11.47 -4.10
CA TYR A 160 5.73 -12.70 -3.32
C TYR A 160 4.82 -13.83 -3.81
N GLU A 161 3.51 -13.57 -3.96
CA GLU A 161 2.55 -14.55 -4.46
C GLU A 161 2.86 -14.93 -5.92
N CYS A 162 3.14 -13.95 -6.79
CA CYS A 162 3.52 -14.19 -8.18
C CYS A 162 4.76 -15.07 -8.35
N GLY A 163 5.71 -15.00 -7.40
CA GLY A 163 6.92 -15.83 -7.40
C GLY A 163 6.66 -17.32 -7.11
N LYS A 164 5.55 -17.68 -6.45
CA LYS A 164 5.25 -19.07 -6.04
C LYS A 164 5.00 -20.00 -7.25
N PRO A 165 5.21 -21.32 -7.11
CA PRO A 165 4.86 -22.27 -8.16
C PRO A 165 3.33 -22.26 -8.41
N GLY A 166 2.93 -22.05 -9.66
CA GLY A 166 1.52 -21.89 -10.06
C GLY A 166 1.37 -20.96 -11.27
N LYS A 167 0.13 -20.68 -11.68
CA LYS A 167 -0.18 -19.79 -12.80
C LYS A 167 -0.99 -18.56 -12.40
N ALA A 168 -1.87 -18.68 -11.41
CA ALA A 168 -2.73 -17.60 -10.94
C ALA A 168 -2.66 -17.52 -9.42
N PHE A 169 -2.58 -16.30 -8.88
CA PHE A 169 -2.59 -16.05 -7.44
C PHE A 169 -3.39 -14.81 -7.11
N ASP A 170 -4.12 -14.87 -6.02
CA ASP A 170 -4.91 -13.77 -5.51
C ASP A 170 -4.27 -13.21 -4.24
N PHE A 171 -4.43 -11.92 -4.00
CA PHE A 171 -3.91 -11.26 -2.80
C PHE A 171 -4.85 -10.14 -2.32
N VAL A 172 -4.75 -9.82 -1.04
CA VAL A 172 -5.59 -8.83 -0.36
C VAL A 172 -4.73 -7.92 0.50
N ILE A 173 -4.94 -6.61 0.41
CA ILE A 173 -4.26 -5.61 1.21
C ILE A 173 -5.31 -4.69 1.85
N PRO A 174 -5.65 -4.92 3.13
CA PRO A 174 -6.56 -4.03 3.83
C PRO A 174 -5.86 -2.71 4.16
N TYR A 175 -6.52 -1.58 3.92
CA TYR A 175 -6.11 -0.30 4.47
C TYR A 175 -6.59 -0.21 5.92
N ARG A 176 -5.65 -0.18 6.86
CA ARG A 176 -5.93 0.07 8.28
C ARG A 176 -5.34 1.43 8.66
N ARG A 177 -6.21 2.28 9.26
CA ARG A 177 -5.83 3.58 9.83
C ARG A 177 -4.84 3.36 10.97
#